data_AF-A0A3B8X5K9-F1
#
_entry.id   AF-A0A3B8X5K9-F1
#
_cell.length_a   1.000
_cell.length_b   1.000
_cell.length_c   1.000
_cell.angle_alpha   90.00
_cell.angle_beta   90.00
_cell.angle_gamma   90.00
#
_symmetry.space_group_name_H-M   'P 1'
#
loop_
_entity.id
_entity.type
_entity.pdbx_description
1 polymer ?
#
loop_
_entity_poly.entity_id
_entity_poly.type
_entity_poly.pdbx_seq_one_letter_code
_entity_poly.pdbx_strand_id
1 'polypeptide(L)'
;MSIGREIEDIARDLIKHQHDHPPVRDLNREFDRKLKLTDRIASDFARLVGSWVFVLAQLGLMLLWVLLNAIGVLRHWDPYPFLFLNFIFSLEAAIWVSVVLMALNSLADRDRLRAQSEYELNVKAEEELKALMNHLMHQDEILLQIVNRLDRGDREMKRLARRLEQALEPSADATRPPPPPHAPPQPPPALAGPPPPPTAAPTPSQPERPLGLPTP
;
A
#
# COMPACT_ATOMS: atom_id res chain seq x y z
N MET A 1 -24.94 -34.32 -19.78
CA MET A 1 -25.50 -34.09 -18.42
C MET A 1 -24.43 -34.00 -17.30
N SER A 2 -23.15 -34.31 -17.55
CA SER A 2 -22.10 -34.27 -16.50
C SER A 2 -21.57 -32.87 -16.20
N ILE A 3 -21.31 -32.08 -17.24
CA ILE A 3 -20.66 -30.76 -17.14
C ILE A 3 -21.48 -29.76 -16.31
N GLY A 4 -22.81 -29.81 -16.37
CA GLY A 4 -23.68 -28.93 -15.58
C GLY A 4 -23.57 -29.18 -14.07
N ARG A 5 -23.34 -30.44 -13.66
CA ARG A 5 -23.18 -30.80 -12.23
C ARG A 5 -21.82 -30.39 -11.68
N GLU A 6 -20.76 -30.50 -12.48
CA GLU A 6 -19.42 -30.04 -12.08
C GLU A 6 -19.38 -28.52 -11.87
N ILE A 7 -20.05 -27.73 -12.71
CA ILE A 7 -20.14 -26.27 -12.53
C ILE A 7 -20.94 -25.93 -11.27
N GLU A 8 -22.01 -26.68 -10.99
CA GLU A 8 -22.83 -26.50 -9.80
C GLU A 8 -22.09 -26.90 -8.53
N ASP A 9 -21.26 -27.94 -8.57
CA ASP A 9 -20.42 -28.36 -7.45
C ASP A 9 -19.28 -27.34 -7.19
N ILE A 10 -18.64 -26.80 -8.23
CA ILE A 10 -17.62 -25.75 -8.08
C ILE A 10 -18.25 -24.46 -7.52
N ALA A 11 -19.43 -24.06 -8.01
CA ALA A 11 -20.13 -22.89 -7.50
C ALA A 11 -20.56 -23.08 -6.04
N ARG A 12 -21.00 -24.29 -5.68
CA ARG A 12 -21.41 -24.65 -4.33
C ARG A 12 -20.22 -24.71 -3.36
N ASP A 13 -19.05 -25.12 -3.83
CA ASP A 13 -17.81 -25.13 -3.05
C ASP A 13 -17.23 -23.72 -2.86
N LEU A 14 -17.41 -22.83 -3.84
CA LEU A 14 -16.99 -21.43 -3.77
C LEU A 14 -17.88 -20.61 -2.81
N ILE A 15 -19.19 -20.89 -2.77
CA ILE A 15 -20.11 -20.28 -1.79
C ILE A 15 -19.80 -20.75 -0.36
N LYS A 16 -19.27 -21.96 -0.20
CA LYS A 16 -18.96 -22.55 1.10
C LYS A 16 -17.76 -21.90 1.80
N HIS A 17 -16.93 -21.15 1.06
CA HIS A 17 -15.80 -20.37 1.59
C HIS A 17 -16.17 -18.93 1.95
N GLN A 18 -17.46 -18.64 2.18
CA GLN A 18 -17.88 -17.39 2.80
C GLN A 18 -17.24 -17.31 4.19
N HIS A 19 -16.24 -16.43 4.31
CA HIS A 19 -15.44 -16.22 5.51
C HIS A 19 -16.33 -15.95 6.72
N ASP A 20 -16.37 -16.91 7.64
CA ASP A 20 -16.90 -16.75 8.99
C ASP A 20 -15.93 -15.83 9.76
N HIS A 21 -16.19 -14.52 9.73
CA HIS A 21 -15.54 -13.63 10.67
C HIS A 21 -16.14 -13.89 12.05
N PRO A 22 -15.34 -14.30 13.05
CA PRO A 22 -15.84 -14.40 14.41
C PRO A 22 -16.46 -13.04 14.80
N PRO A 23 -17.63 -13.04 15.47
CA PRO A 23 -18.29 -11.81 15.84
C PRO A 23 -17.30 -10.93 16.60
N VAL A 24 -17.14 -9.68 16.16
CA VAL A 24 -16.24 -8.70 16.79
C VAL A 24 -16.53 -8.72 18.28
N ARG A 25 -15.57 -9.24 19.05
CA ARG A 25 -15.75 -9.45 20.48
C ARG A 25 -15.81 -8.07 21.13
N ASP A 26 -17.03 -7.64 21.42
CA ASP A 26 -17.33 -6.30 21.90
C ASP A 26 -16.90 -6.17 23.37
N LEU A 27 -15.59 -5.99 23.59
CA LEU A 27 -14.93 -5.70 24.87
C LEU A 27 -15.53 -4.48 25.58
N ASN A 28 -16.30 -3.67 24.85
CA ASN A 28 -17.04 -2.52 25.33
C ASN A 28 -18.14 -2.91 26.36
N ARG A 29 -18.73 -4.11 26.25
CA ARG A 29 -19.88 -4.53 27.08
C ARG A 29 -19.58 -4.75 28.57
N GLU A 30 -18.36 -5.14 28.93
CA GLU A 30 -18.00 -5.40 30.34
C GLU A 30 -17.69 -4.10 31.09
N PHE A 31 -17.08 -3.12 30.42
CA PHE A 31 -16.81 -1.79 30.98
C PHE A 31 -18.07 -0.91 31.01
N ASP A 32 -19.00 -1.08 30.06
CA ASP A 32 -20.31 -0.41 30.03
C ASP A 32 -21.09 -0.54 31.35
N ARG A 33 -20.92 -1.65 32.10
CA ARG A 33 -21.66 -1.84 33.36
C ARG A 33 -21.21 -0.92 34.49
N LYS A 34 -19.91 -0.58 34.60
CA LYS A 34 -19.42 0.38 35.60
C LYS A 34 -19.60 1.83 35.14
N LEU A 35 -19.54 2.09 33.83
CA LEU A 35 -19.71 3.44 33.27
C LEU A 35 -21.18 3.91 33.21
N LYS A 36 -22.18 3.01 33.27
CA LYS A 36 -23.61 3.38 33.10
C LYS A 36 -24.13 4.51 34.01
N LEU A 37 -23.58 4.68 35.22
CA LEU A 37 -23.99 5.77 36.12
C LEU A 37 -23.39 7.12 35.70
N THR A 38 -22.10 7.17 35.42
CA THR A 38 -21.42 8.40 34.98
C THR A 38 -21.83 8.81 33.58
N ASP A 39 -22.03 7.86 32.67
CA ASP A 39 -22.44 8.12 31.29
C ASP A 39 -23.89 8.65 31.22
N ARG A 40 -24.76 8.18 32.11
CA ARG A 40 -26.14 8.68 32.19
C ARG A 40 -26.17 10.11 32.75
N ILE A 41 -25.44 10.37 33.84
CA ILE A 41 -25.29 11.71 34.40
C ILE A 41 -24.65 12.64 33.37
N ALA A 42 -23.59 12.21 32.68
CA ALA A 42 -22.94 12.99 31.63
C ALA A 42 -23.87 13.26 30.45
N SER A 43 -24.70 12.30 30.03
CA SER A 43 -25.68 12.48 28.96
C SER A 43 -26.77 13.49 29.34
N ASP A 44 -27.27 13.40 30.57
CA ASP A 44 -28.29 14.32 31.09
C ASP A 44 -27.71 15.74 31.27
N PHE A 45 -26.50 15.86 31.82
CA PHE A 45 -25.79 17.14 31.91
C PHE A 45 -25.45 17.73 30.55
N ALA A 46 -24.98 16.94 29.59
CA ALA A 46 -24.65 17.42 28.24
C ALA A 46 -25.89 17.95 27.51
N ARG A 47 -27.05 17.30 27.70
CA ARG A 47 -28.34 17.79 27.17
C ARG A 47 -28.79 19.09 27.84
N LEU A 48 -28.56 19.22 29.15
CA LEU A 48 -28.95 20.39 29.93
C LEU A 48 -28.05 21.61 29.62
N VAL A 49 -26.74 21.41 29.55
CA VAL A 49 -25.71 22.44 29.33
C VAL A 49 -25.54 22.79 27.86
N GLY A 50 -25.74 21.83 26.95
CA GLY A 50 -25.66 22.04 25.49
C GLY A 50 -26.85 22.82 24.90
N SER A 51 -27.86 23.11 25.71
CA SER A 51 -28.99 23.94 25.28
C SER A 51 -28.64 25.42 25.33
N TRP A 52 -28.82 26.12 24.20
CA TRP A 52 -28.65 27.57 24.11
C TRP A 52 -29.53 28.34 25.12
N VAL A 53 -30.66 27.76 25.52
CA VAL A 53 -31.58 28.34 26.50
C VAL A 53 -30.97 28.39 27.90
N PHE A 54 -30.16 27.40 28.29
CA PHE A 54 -29.52 27.37 29.61
C PHE A 54 -28.50 28.50 29.75
N VAL A 55 -27.67 28.71 28.72
CA VAL A 55 -26.67 29.79 28.69
C VAL A 55 -27.35 31.16 28.80
N LEU A 56 -28.43 31.38 28.06
CA LEU A 56 -29.21 32.62 28.14
C LEU A 56 -29.89 32.81 29.49
N ALA A 57 -30.42 31.74 30.10
CA ALA A 57 -31.04 31.81 31.42
C ALA A 57 -30.02 32.17 32.52
N GLN A 58 -28.82 31.58 32.50
CA GLN A 58 -27.74 31.89 33.43
C GLN A 58 -27.27 33.35 33.28
N LEU A 59 -27.08 33.80 32.04
CA LEU A 59 -26.72 35.19 31.76
C LEU A 59 -27.82 36.16 32.22
N GLY A 60 -29.08 35.82 31.97
CA GLY A 60 -30.24 36.58 32.41
C GLY A 60 -30.33 36.66 33.94
N LEU A 61 -30.08 35.56 34.65
CA LEU A 61 -30.05 35.53 36.12
C LEU A 61 -28.95 36.45 36.66
N MET A 62 -27.76 36.41 36.06
CA MET A 62 -26.64 37.28 36.45
C MET A 62 -26.96 38.76 36.20
N LEU A 63 -27.50 39.09 35.02
CA LEU A 63 -27.92 40.46 34.68
C LEU A 63 -29.04 40.94 35.60
N LEU A 64 -30.03 40.09 35.89
CA LEU A 64 -31.13 40.38 36.80
C LEU A 64 -30.60 40.69 38.20
N TRP A 65 -29.67 39.89 38.72
CA TRP A 65 -29.06 40.11 40.03
C TRP A 65 -28.31 41.44 40.12
N VAL A 66 -27.53 41.77 39.09
CA VAL A 66 -26.81 43.05 38.99
C VAL A 66 -27.82 44.21 38.90
N LEU A 67 -28.89 44.09 38.11
CA LEU A 67 -29.90 45.14 37.95
C LEU A 67 -30.69 45.38 39.25
N LEU A 68 -31.09 44.31 39.95
CA LEU A 68 -31.79 44.41 41.25
C LEU A 68 -30.93 45.13 42.29
N ASN A 69 -29.63 44.84 42.32
CA ASN A 69 -28.69 45.53 43.21
C ASN A 69 -28.43 46.97 42.77
N ALA A 70 -28.28 47.24 41.46
CA ALA A 70 -28.00 48.57 40.92
C ALA A 70 -29.17 49.56 41.07
N ILE A 71 -30.41 49.10 40.95
CA ILE A 71 -31.62 49.93 41.14
C ILE A 71 -31.87 50.20 42.64
N GLY A 72 -31.11 49.56 43.54
CA GLY A 72 -31.22 49.78 44.99
C GLY A 72 -32.52 49.23 45.60
N VAL A 73 -33.21 48.31 44.90
CA VAL A 73 -34.50 47.74 45.32
C VAL A 73 -34.38 47.02 46.67
N LEU A 74 -33.23 46.38 46.93
CA LEU A 74 -32.83 45.88 48.24
C LEU A 74 -31.59 46.68 48.68
N ARG A 75 -31.75 47.65 49.60
CA ARG A 75 -30.68 48.46 50.25
C ARG A 75 -29.26 47.93 50.03
N HIS A 76 -28.60 48.30 48.93
CA HIS A 76 -27.22 47.93 48.52
C HIS A 76 -26.61 46.74 49.30
N TRP A 77 -27.23 45.56 49.24
CA TRP A 77 -26.79 44.40 50.02
C TRP A 77 -25.40 43.97 49.55
N ASP A 78 -25.15 44.04 48.24
CA ASP A 78 -23.87 43.69 47.62
C ASP A 78 -23.28 44.91 46.87
N PRO A 79 -22.54 45.81 47.55
CA PRO A 79 -21.86 46.92 46.92
C PRO A 79 -20.81 46.44 45.90
N TYR A 80 -20.55 47.25 44.87
CA TYR A 80 -19.49 46.98 43.91
C TYR A 80 -18.14 46.79 44.65
N PRO A 81 -17.41 45.68 44.49
CA PRO A 81 -17.41 44.70 43.40
C PRO A 81 -18.11 43.35 43.72
N PHE A 82 -19.40 43.37 44.06
CA PHE A 82 -20.30 42.20 44.19
C PHE A 82 -19.65 40.96 44.82
N LEU A 83 -19.27 41.06 46.10
CA LEU A 83 -18.48 40.05 46.79
C LEU A 83 -19.23 38.71 46.92
N PHE A 84 -20.54 38.75 47.17
CA PHE A 84 -21.35 37.54 47.33
C PHE A 84 -21.59 36.83 46.00
N LEU A 85 -21.88 37.58 44.94
CA LEU A 85 -22.04 37.01 43.60
C LEU A 85 -20.74 36.33 43.13
N ASN A 86 -19.60 37.01 43.31
CA ASN A 86 -18.30 36.47 42.97
C ASN A 86 -17.95 35.21 43.78
N PHE A 87 -18.34 35.16 45.05
CA PHE A 87 -18.14 33.97 45.89
C PHE A 87 -18.92 32.76 45.36
N ILE A 88 -20.20 32.93 45.07
CA ILE A 88 -21.06 31.84 44.56
C ILE A 88 -20.53 31.35 43.20
N PHE A 89 -20.20 32.27 42.29
CA PHE A 89 -19.68 31.90 40.97
C PHE A 89 -18.34 31.15 41.06
N SER A 90 -17.47 31.54 42.00
CA SER A 90 -16.21 30.82 42.22
C SER A 90 -16.45 29.40 42.74
N LEU A 91 -17.44 29.20 43.59
CA LEU A 91 -17.85 27.87 44.05
C LEU A 91 -18.46 27.04 42.91
N GLU A 92 -19.30 27.65 42.06
CA GLU A 92 -19.82 27.01 40.85
C GLU A 92 -18.69 26.57 39.92
N ALA A 93 -17.72 27.43 39.66
CA ALA A 93 -16.57 27.12 38.82
C ALA A 93 -15.75 25.94 39.38
N ALA A 94 -15.57 25.86 40.70
CA ALA A 94 -14.87 24.72 41.32
C ALA A 94 -15.62 23.40 41.11
N ILE A 95 -16.96 23.41 41.22
CA ILE A 95 -17.80 22.25 40.93
C ILE A 95 -17.66 21.86 39.45
N TRP A 96 -17.71 22.83 38.54
CA TRP A 96 -17.52 22.59 37.11
C TRP A 96 -16.17 21.94 36.80
N VAL A 97 -15.08 22.46 37.39
CA VAL A 97 -13.73 21.90 37.20
C VAL A 97 -13.67 20.44 37.65
N SER A 98 -14.28 20.09 38.78
CA SER A 98 -14.31 18.71 39.27
C SER A 98 -15.06 17.77 38.30
N VAL A 99 -16.22 18.20 37.81
CA VAL A 99 -17.00 17.45 36.82
C VAL A 99 -16.22 17.27 35.52
N VAL A 100 -15.56 18.33 35.04
CA VAL A 100 -14.71 18.28 33.84
C VAL A 100 -13.55 17.32 34.05
N LEU A 101 -12.88 17.35 35.20
CA LEU A 101 -11.75 16.45 35.50
C LEU A 101 -12.20 14.98 35.51
N MET A 102 -13.39 14.71 36.06
CA MET A 102 -13.98 13.37 36.05
C MET A 102 -14.39 12.92 34.63
N ALA A 103 -14.89 13.83 33.80
CA ALA A 103 -15.17 13.57 32.39
C ALA A 103 -13.89 13.29 31.60
N LEU A 104 -12.82 14.06 31.83
CA LEU A 104 -11.51 13.84 31.19
C LEU A 104 -10.89 12.50 31.57
N ASN A 105 -10.97 12.09 32.84
CA ASN A 105 -10.50 10.77 33.27
C ASN A 105 -11.26 9.63 32.56
N SER A 106 -12.58 9.77 32.44
CA SER A 106 -13.42 8.79 31.73
C SER A 106 -13.14 8.74 30.22
N LEU A 107 -12.76 9.87 29.61
CA LEU A 107 -12.33 9.93 28.21
C LEU A 107 -10.97 9.26 28.01
N ALA A 108 -10.00 9.49 28.88
CA ALA A 108 -8.69 8.86 28.81
C ALA A 108 -8.75 7.33 28.95
N ASP A 109 -9.60 6.83 29.85
CA ASP A 109 -9.82 5.39 30.02
C ASP A 109 -10.45 4.77 28.74
N ARG A 110 -11.41 5.45 28.12
CA ARG A 110 -12.02 5.04 26.85
C ARG A 110 -11.03 5.08 25.69
N ASP A 111 -10.20 6.12 25.62
CA ASP A 111 -9.19 6.31 24.58
C ASP A 111 -8.14 5.20 24.61
N ARG A 112 -7.66 4.83 25.81
CA ARG A 112 -6.72 3.72 25.99
C ARG A 112 -7.27 2.38 25.49
N LEU A 113 -8.54 2.09 25.76
CA LEU A 113 -9.18 0.85 25.30
C LEU A 113 -9.38 0.86 23.78
N ARG A 114 -9.80 1.98 23.21
CA ARG A 114 -9.90 2.15 21.75
C ARG A 114 -8.56 1.95 21.08
N ALA A 115 -7.49 2.55 21.60
CA ALA A 115 -6.15 2.40 21.07
C ALA A 115 -5.66 0.93 21.08
N GLN A 116 -5.98 0.15 22.12
CA GLN A 116 -5.67 -1.28 22.16
C GLN A 116 -6.42 -2.06 21.08
N SER A 117 -7.72 -1.82 20.92
CA SER A 117 -8.52 -2.49 19.89
C SER A 117 -8.08 -2.09 18.48
N GLU A 118 -7.78 -0.81 18.25
CA GLU A 118 -7.29 -0.30 16.97
C GLU A 118 -5.93 -0.91 16.62
N TYR A 119 -5.04 -1.08 17.61
CA TYR A 119 -3.77 -1.76 17.43
C TYR A 119 -3.95 -3.22 16.99
N GLU A 120 -4.81 -3.98 17.67
CA GLU A 120 -5.08 -5.38 17.31
C GLU A 120 -5.68 -5.51 15.89
N LEU A 121 -6.63 -4.63 15.55
CA LEU A 121 -7.21 -4.58 14.20
C LEU A 121 -6.16 -4.24 13.15
N ASN A 122 -5.25 -3.30 13.44
CA ASN A 122 -4.18 -2.93 12.52
C ASN A 122 -3.20 -4.10 12.29
N VAL A 123 -2.79 -4.80 13.35
CA VAL A 123 -1.92 -5.98 13.22
C VAL A 123 -2.59 -7.06 12.36
N LYS A 124 -3.88 -7.32 12.60
CA LYS A 124 -4.64 -8.28 11.78
C LYS A 124 -4.75 -7.83 10.32
N ALA A 125 -5.01 -6.55 10.08
CA ALA A 125 -5.04 -6.00 8.73
C ALA A 125 -3.68 -6.11 8.03
N GLU A 126 -2.57 -5.92 8.75
CA GLU A 126 -1.23 -6.14 8.21
C GLU A 126 -0.97 -7.61 7.85
N GLU A 127 -1.46 -8.55 8.64
CA GLU A 127 -1.37 -9.99 8.33
C GLU A 127 -2.19 -10.35 7.08
N GLU A 128 -3.43 -9.86 6.98
CA GLU A 128 -4.28 -10.06 5.80
C GLU A 128 -3.64 -9.43 4.55
N LEU A 129 -3.05 -8.24 4.67
CA LEU A 129 -2.32 -7.58 3.58
C LEU A 129 -1.11 -8.41 3.14
N LYS A 130 -0.32 -8.97 4.08
CA LYS A 130 0.79 -9.86 3.75
C LYS A 130 0.33 -11.13 3.06
N ALA A 131 -0.80 -11.71 3.50
CA ALA A 131 -1.39 -12.87 2.86
C ALA A 131 -1.79 -12.57 1.41
N LEU A 132 -2.43 -11.43 1.16
CA LEU A 132 -2.76 -10.97 -0.20
C LEU A 132 -1.51 -10.73 -1.05
N MET A 133 -0.48 -10.09 -0.51
CA MET A 133 0.79 -9.86 -1.21
C MET A 133 1.45 -11.19 -1.61
N ASN A 134 1.49 -12.16 -0.70
CA ASN A 134 2.02 -13.49 -0.98
C ASN A 134 1.22 -14.20 -2.08
N HIS A 135 -0.12 -14.06 -2.06
CA HIS A 135 -0.96 -14.63 -3.10
C HIS A 135 -0.68 -14.00 -4.47
N LEU A 136 -0.54 -12.67 -4.54
CA LEU A 136 -0.19 -11.96 -5.78
C LEU A 136 1.18 -12.38 -6.32
N MET A 137 2.21 -12.45 -5.47
CA MET A 137 3.54 -12.93 -5.87
C MET A 137 3.48 -14.36 -6.40
N HIS A 138 2.65 -15.22 -5.80
CA HIS A 138 2.46 -16.58 -6.30
C HIS A 138 1.76 -16.62 -7.66
N GLN A 139 0.77 -15.75 -7.89
CA GLN A 139 0.13 -15.61 -9.19
C GLN A 139 1.12 -15.13 -10.27
N ASP A 140 1.99 -14.16 -9.95
CA ASP A 140 3.03 -13.68 -10.86
C ASP A 140 4.00 -14.79 -11.26
N GLU A 141 4.43 -15.64 -10.31
CA GLU A 141 5.29 -16.79 -10.60
C GLU A 141 4.62 -17.80 -11.55
N ILE A 142 3.34 -18.10 -11.32
CA ILE A 142 2.56 -18.97 -12.23
C ILE A 142 2.45 -18.34 -13.62
N LEU A 143 2.19 -17.04 -13.69
CA LEU A 143 2.06 -16.31 -14.97
C LEU A 143 3.39 -16.37 -15.75
N LEU A 144 4.52 -16.15 -15.07
CA LEU A 144 5.86 -16.29 -15.68
C LEU A 144 6.13 -17.72 -16.14
N GLN A 145 5.69 -18.73 -15.39
CA GLN A 145 5.82 -20.13 -15.80
C GLN A 145 5.03 -20.42 -17.08
N ILE A 146 3.78 -19.93 -17.17
CA ILE A 146 2.93 -20.07 -18.35
C ILE A 146 3.57 -19.39 -19.56
N VAL A 147 4.02 -18.13 -19.42
CA VAL A 147 4.70 -17.39 -20.49
C VAL A 147 5.94 -18.14 -20.99
N ASN A 148 6.76 -18.67 -20.07
CA ASN A 148 7.92 -19.48 -20.44
C ASN A 148 7.55 -20.78 -21.17
N ARG A 149 6.44 -21.43 -20.80
CA ARG A 149 5.95 -22.63 -21.52
C ARG A 149 5.47 -22.29 -22.92
N LEU A 150 4.74 -21.19 -23.08
CA LEU A 150 4.30 -20.70 -24.39
C LEU A 150 5.51 -20.42 -25.30
N ASP A 151 6.52 -19.69 -24.80
CA ASP A 151 7.72 -19.35 -25.58
C ASP A 151 8.57 -20.59 -25.95
N ARG A 152 8.56 -21.65 -25.12
CA ARG A 152 9.14 -22.95 -25.50
C ARG A 152 8.34 -23.63 -26.60
N GLY A 153 7.01 -23.69 -26.48
CA GLY A 153 6.12 -24.27 -27.49
C GLY A 153 6.28 -23.61 -28.86
N ASP A 154 6.34 -22.28 -28.89
CA ASP A 154 6.57 -21.49 -30.11
C ASP A 154 7.92 -21.83 -30.78
N ARG A 155 8.98 -21.98 -29.98
CA ARG A 155 10.31 -22.37 -30.49
C ARG A 155 10.32 -23.79 -31.04
N GLU A 156 9.63 -24.73 -30.41
CA GLU A 156 9.49 -26.10 -30.89
C GLU A 156 8.71 -26.15 -32.21
N MET A 157 7.60 -25.42 -32.30
CA MET A 157 6.79 -25.35 -33.52
C MET A 157 7.59 -24.77 -34.69
N LYS A 158 8.35 -23.69 -34.47
CA LYS A 158 9.27 -23.13 -35.47
C LYS A 158 10.35 -24.11 -35.90
N ARG A 159 10.87 -24.95 -34.99
CA ARG A 159 11.86 -25.99 -35.34
C ARG A 159 11.25 -27.10 -36.18
N LEU A 160 10.04 -27.57 -35.84
CA LEU A 160 9.32 -28.57 -36.62
C LEU A 160 8.99 -28.04 -38.03
N ALA A 161 8.53 -26.80 -38.13
CA ALA A 161 8.30 -26.15 -39.42
C ALA A 161 9.57 -26.14 -40.30
N ARG A 162 10.71 -25.71 -39.75
CA ARG A 162 12.00 -25.73 -40.48
C ARG A 162 12.43 -27.14 -40.89
N ARG A 163 12.19 -28.15 -40.05
CA ARG A 163 12.52 -29.55 -40.38
C ARG A 163 11.63 -30.09 -41.49
N LEU A 164 10.34 -29.78 -41.47
CA LEU A 164 9.41 -30.14 -42.54
C LEU A 164 9.84 -29.48 -43.86
N GLU A 165 10.22 -28.20 -43.82
CA GLU A 165 10.73 -27.47 -44.98
C GLU A 165 12.03 -28.08 -45.52
N GLN A 166 12.99 -28.39 -44.64
CA GLN A 166 14.23 -29.11 -45.01
C GLN A 166 14.00 -30.52 -45.55
N ALA A 167 12.97 -31.23 -45.06
CA ALA A 167 12.60 -32.56 -45.54
C ALA A 167 11.83 -32.50 -46.88
N LEU A 168 11.18 -31.37 -47.16
CA LEU A 168 10.63 -31.07 -48.49
C LEU A 168 11.74 -30.71 -49.50
N GLU A 169 12.89 -30.20 -49.04
CA GLU A 169 13.98 -29.69 -49.88
C GLU A 169 15.07 -30.67 -50.40
N PRO A 170 15.17 -32.00 -50.12
CA PRO A 170 16.19 -32.84 -50.73
C PRO A 170 15.58 -33.86 -51.69
N SER A 171 15.09 -33.37 -52.84
CA SER A 171 14.96 -34.16 -54.08
C SER A 171 15.22 -33.33 -55.34
N ALA A 172 15.96 -32.22 -55.22
CA ALA A 172 16.45 -31.45 -56.36
C ALA A 172 17.95 -31.66 -56.64
N ASP A 173 18.73 -32.16 -55.66
CA ASP A 173 20.20 -32.28 -55.79
C ASP A 173 20.70 -33.73 -56.05
N ALA A 174 19.80 -34.72 -56.08
CA ALA A 174 20.15 -36.13 -56.37
C ALA A 174 20.34 -36.44 -57.87
N THR A 175 20.25 -35.45 -58.76
CA THR A 175 20.35 -35.62 -60.24
C THR A 175 21.69 -35.13 -60.82
N ARG A 176 22.71 -34.87 -59.99
CA ARG A 176 24.03 -34.43 -60.50
C ARG A 176 24.90 -35.62 -60.94
N PRO A 177 25.36 -35.71 -62.21
CA PRO A 177 26.16 -36.85 -62.69
C PRO A 177 27.57 -36.88 -62.07
N PRO A 178 28.24 -38.05 -62.00
CA PRO A 178 29.55 -38.20 -61.36
C PRO A 178 30.69 -37.50 -62.14
N PRO A 179 31.75 -37.03 -61.47
CA PRO A 179 32.87 -36.36 -62.13
C PRO A 179 33.77 -37.34 -62.92
N PRO A 180 34.30 -36.94 -64.10
CA PRO A 180 35.17 -37.78 -64.92
C PRO A 180 36.61 -37.95 -64.37
N PRO A 181 37.37 -38.97 -64.85
CA PRO A 181 38.62 -39.45 -64.24
C PRO A 181 39.84 -38.56 -64.49
N HIS A 182 40.79 -38.61 -63.56
CA HIS A 182 42.09 -37.93 -63.56
C HIS A 182 42.89 -38.06 -64.87
N ALA A 183 43.53 -36.97 -65.31
CA ALA A 183 44.57 -36.92 -66.35
C ALA A 183 45.95 -36.53 -65.74
N PRO A 184 47.10 -36.91 -66.35
CA PRO A 184 48.40 -37.14 -65.68
C PRO A 184 49.26 -35.89 -65.38
N PRO A 185 50.37 -36.02 -64.60
CA PRO A 185 51.12 -34.91 -64.00
C PRO A 185 52.13 -34.25 -64.95
N GLN A 186 52.33 -32.93 -64.83
CA GLN A 186 53.44 -32.21 -65.48
C GLN A 186 54.63 -32.02 -64.50
N PRO A 187 55.91 -32.15 -64.96
CA PRO A 187 57.10 -32.09 -64.11
C PRO A 187 57.61 -30.66 -63.83
N PRO A 188 58.40 -30.46 -62.75
CA PRO A 188 58.81 -29.14 -62.25
C PRO A 188 60.03 -28.56 -62.99
N PRO A 189 60.15 -27.22 -63.16
CA PRO A 189 61.42 -26.61 -63.55
C PRO A 189 62.27 -26.26 -62.32
N ALA A 190 63.53 -26.73 -62.34
CA ALA A 190 64.55 -26.51 -61.33
C ALA A 190 65.46 -25.30 -61.66
N LEU A 191 65.73 -24.49 -60.62
CA LEU A 191 66.86 -23.60 -60.28
C LEU A 191 67.86 -23.08 -61.34
N ALA A 192 68.11 -21.74 -61.28
CA ALA A 192 69.42 -21.13 -61.55
C ALA A 192 69.64 -19.78 -60.78
N GLY A 193 70.60 -19.75 -59.84
CA GLY A 193 71.62 -18.68 -59.62
C GLY A 193 71.30 -17.27 -58.99
N PRO A 194 72.10 -16.75 -58.01
CA PRO A 194 72.03 -15.38 -57.39
C PRO A 194 73.18 -14.41 -57.83
N PRO A 195 73.49 -13.25 -57.16
CA PRO A 195 72.89 -11.88 -57.00
C PRO A 195 73.80 -10.73 -57.59
N PRO A 196 73.57 -9.38 -57.41
CA PRO A 196 74.00 -8.57 -56.21
C PRO A 196 73.13 -7.29 -55.84
N PRO A 197 73.43 -6.52 -54.74
CA PRO A 197 72.64 -5.39 -54.14
C PRO A 197 73.26 -3.98 -54.45
N PRO A 198 73.04 -2.82 -53.74
CA PRO A 198 72.03 -2.31 -52.76
C PRO A 198 71.38 -0.94 -53.22
N THR A 199 70.44 -0.28 -52.52
CA THR A 199 70.73 0.83 -51.55
C THR A 199 69.47 1.68 -51.25
N ALA A 200 69.34 2.05 -49.95
CA ALA A 200 68.67 3.21 -49.34
C ALA A 200 67.14 3.24 -49.09
N ALA A 201 66.84 3.06 -47.80
CA ALA A 201 65.79 3.65 -46.96
C ALA A 201 65.67 5.20 -47.09
N PRO A 202 64.74 5.96 -46.43
CA PRO A 202 63.97 5.58 -45.23
C PRO A 202 62.50 6.07 -45.08
N THR A 203 61.74 5.35 -44.26
CA THR A 203 60.60 5.76 -43.39
C THR A 203 61.17 6.67 -42.27
N PRO A 204 60.49 7.66 -41.60
CA PRO A 204 59.32 7.31 -40.76
C PRO A 204 58.37 8.43 -40.21
N SER A 205 57.31 7.98 -39.50
CA SER A 205 56.64 8.61 -38.34
C SER A 205 55.77 9.87 -38.59
N GLN A 206 54.59 10.11 -38.00
CA GLN A 206 54.06 9.81 -36.66
C GLN A 206 52.51 9.82 -36.63
N PRO A 207 51.90 9.28 -35.55
CA PRO A 207 50.47 9.39 -35.22
C PRO A 207 50.19 10.51 -34.21
N GLU A 208 49.18 11.37 -34.41
CA GLU A 208 48.77 12.39 -33.43
C GLU A 208 47.23 12.50 -33.30
N ARG A 209 46.75 12.03 -32.13
CA ARG A 209 45.63 12.44 -31.26
C ARG A 209 44.17 12.70 -31.74
N PRO A 210 43.17 12.24 -30.95
CA PRO A 210 41.76 12.64 -31.08
C PRO A 210 41.45 13.95 -30.34
N LEU A 211 40.66 14.81 -30.99
CA LEU A 211 40.12 16.06 -30.44
C LEU A 211 38.88 15.75 -29.57
N GLY A 212 38.87 16.24 -28.33
CA GLY A 212 37.76 16.06 -27.40
C GLY A 212 36.65 17.11 -27.53
N LEU A 213 35.58 16.90 -26.75
CA LEU A 213 34.76 17.91 -26.05
C LEU A 213 33.66 17.20 -25.23
N PRO A 214 33.56 17.44 -23.91
CA PRO A 214 32.31 17.39 -23.17
C PRO A 214 31.81 18.81 -22.87
N THR A 215 30.54 19.08 -23.15
CA THR A 215 29.84 20.34 -22.79
C THR A 215 29.09 20.22 -21.46
N PRO A 216 28.84 21.36 -20.78
CA PRO A 216 28.46 21.44 -19.37
C PRO A 216 27.04 20.96 -19.05
#